data_AF-L7C8J7-F1
#
_entry.id   AF-L7C8J7-F1
#
_cell.length_a   1.000
_cell.length_b   1.000
_cell.length_c   1.000
_cell.angle_alpha   90.00
_cell.angle_beta   90.00
_cell.angle_gamma   90.00
#
_symmetry.space_group_name_H-M   'P 1'
#
loop_
_entity.id
_entity.type
_entity.pdbx_description
1 polymer ?
#
loop_
_entity_poly.entity_id
_entity_poly.type
_entity_poly.pdbx_seq_one_letter_code
_entity_poly.pdbx_strand_id
1 'polypeptide(L)'
;MVRTGAFGIRSLSAYVGVTVFFGLILWGFVFHRRLQMRRTLREGKTYPVKGKIQLFTMRHEKLLHRYFCIDDHRFQIERYSHFELLQQSGLAGQEAIMYVSTPRKAVQSVELKT
;
A
#
# COMPACT_ATOMS: atom_id res chain seq x y z
N MET A 1 30.86 44.72 -34.78
CA MET A 1 29.61 44.23 -35.38
C MET A 1 29.37 42.82 -34.87
N VAL A 2 28.68 42.68 -33.73
CA VAL A 2 28.50 41.39 -33.04
C VAL A 2 27.44 40.58 -33.80
N ARG A 3 27.82 39.37 -34.23
CA ARG A 3 27.04 38.46 -35.07
C ARG A 3 25.88 37.86 -34.24
N THR A 4 24.79 38.61 -34.09
CA THR A 4 23.61 38.26 -33.28
C THR A 4 22.68 37.23 -33.92
N GLY A 5 22.85 36.89 -35.21
CA GLY A 5 21.94 36.01 -35.94
C GLY A 5 21.89 34.54 -35.46
N ALA A 6 22.96 34.02 -34.86
CA ALA A 6 23.01 32.63 -34.40
C ALA A 6 22.62 32.43 -32.92
N PHE A 7 22.59 33.50 -32.14
CA PHE A 7 22.35 33.43 -30.69
C PHE A 7 20.87 33.23 -30.34
N GLY A 8 19.98 33.92 -31.08
CA GLY A 8 18.53 33.83 -30.87
C GLY A 8 17.92 32.47 -31.23
N ILE A 9 18.43 31.81 -32.28
CA ILE A 9 17.91 30.49 -32.72
C ILE A 9 18.39 29.39 -31.76
N ARG A 10 19.64 29.48 -31.30
CA ARG A 10 20.21 28.52 -30.33
C ARG A 10 19.53 28.62 -28.97
N SER A 11 19.28 29.82 -28.46
CA SER A 11 18.56 30.00 -27.20
C SER A 11 17.11 29.50 -27.27
N LEU A 12 16.42 29.73 -28.40
CA LEU A 12 15.06 29.23 -28.62
C LEU A 12 15.03 27.70 -28.69
N SER A 13 15.98 27.09 -29.41
CA SER A 13 16.11 25.63 -29.48
C SER A 13 16.43 24.99 -28.12
N ALA A 14 17.25 25.64 -27.31
CA ALA A 14 17.56 25.18 -25.95
C ALA A 14 16.32 25.26 -25.05
N TYR A 15 15.54 26.35 -25.13
CA TYR A 15 14.29 26.50 -24.37
C TYR A 15 13.24 25.46 -24.78
N VAL A 16 13.09 25.18 -26.07
CA VAL A 16 12.21 24.13 -26.58
C VAL A 16 12.69 22.75 -26.09
N GLY A 17 13.99 22.47 -26.13
CA GLY A 17 14.54 21.22 -25.60
C GLY A 17 14.27 21.03 -24.10
N VAL A 18 14.45 22.07 -23.31
CA VAL A 18 14.19 22.04 -21.85
C VAL A 18 12.70 21.83 -21.56
N THR A 19 11.81 22.54 -22.25
CA THR A 19 10.36 22.38 -22.04
C THR A 19 9.85 21.00 -22.44
N VAL A 20 10.33 20.43 -23.55
CA VAL A 20 10.01 19.05 -23.96
C VAL A 20 10.53 18.04 -22.93
N PHE A 21 11.76 18.23 -22.43
CA PHE A 21 12.35 17.34 -21.43
C PHE A 21 11.53 17.30 -20.12
N PHE A 22 11.19 18.47 -19.57
CA PHE A 22 10.34 18.54 -18.38
C PHE A 22 8.92 18.02 -18.66
N GLY A 23 8.38 18.28 -19.84
CA GLY A 23 7.11 17.72 -20.29
C GLY A 23 7.10 16.20 -20.28
N LEU A 24 8.17 15.56 -20.78
CA LEU A 24 8.33 14.10 -20.77
C LEU A 24 8.46 13.54 -19.35
N ILE A 25 9.20 14.19 -18.46
CA ILE A 25 9.31 13.79 -17.05
C ILE A 25 7.93 13.84 -16.37
N LEU A 26 7.19 14.94 -16.56
CA LEU A 26 5.87 15.11 -15.98
C LEU A 26 4.89 14.05 -16.52
N TRP A 27 4.94 13.79 -17.83
CA TRP A 27 4.13 12.76 -18.48
C TRP A 27 4.47 11.36 -17.96
N GLY A 28 5.76 11.06 -17.75
CA GLY A 28 6.23 9.83 -17.13
C GLY A 28 5.67 9.64 -15.73
N PHE A 29 5.66 10.70 -14.91
CA PHE A 29 5.04 10.69 -13.57
C PHE A 29 3.52 10.42 -13.61
N VAL A 30 2.81 11.09 -14.52
CA VAL A 30 1.36 10.90 -14.70
C VAL A 30 1.06 9.47 -15.16
N PHE A 31 1.83 8.97 -16.12
CA PHE A 31 1.67 7.61 -16.64
C PHE A 31 1.95 6.58 -15.55
N HIS A 32 3.04 6.73 -14.80
CA HIS A 32 3.38 5.85 -13.68
C HIS A 32 2.27 5.83 -12.61
N ARG A 33 1.75 7.00 -12.21
CA ARG A 33 0.62 7.08 -11.26
C ARG A 33 -0.64 6.42 -11.81
N ARG A 34 -0.97 6.63 -13.09
CA ARG A 34 -2.12 5.97 -13.73
C ARG A 34 -1.94 4.46 -13.78
N LEU A 35 -0.73 3.96 -14.00
CA LEU A 35 -0.43 2.53 -14.00
C LEU A 35 -0.56 1.91 -12.62
N GLN A 36 -0.09 2.60 -11.57
CA GLN A 36 -0.32 2.19 -10.19
C GLN A 36 -1.81 2.20 -9.83
N MET A 37 -2.56 3.23 -10.20
CA MET A 37 -4.02 3.27 -9.97
C MET A 37 -4.76 2.16 -10.73
N ARG A 38 -4.36 1.87 -11.96
CA ARG A 38 -4.93 0.74 -12.73
C ARG A 38 -4.61 -0.60 -12.08
N ARG A 39 -3.41 -0.79 -11.52
CA ARG A 39 -3.09 -2.00 -10.74
C ARG A 39 -3.98 -2.09 -9.51
N THR A 40 -4.09 -1.02 -8.71
CA THR A 40 -4.96 -1.02 -7.53
C THR A 40 -6.45 -1.23 -7.84
N LEU A 41 -6.96 -0.73 -8.97
CA LEU A 41 -8.36 -0.87 -9.37
C LEU A 41 -8.65 -2.23 -10.03
N ARG A 42 -7.72 -2.74 -10.85
CA ARG A 42 -7.85 -4.05 -11.52
C ARG A 42 -7.59 -5.21 -10.56
N GLU A 43 -6.79 -4.95 -9.52
CA GLU A 43 -6.53 -5.83 -8.37
C GLU A 43 -7.41 -5.46 -7.18
N GLY A 44 -8.54 -4.76 -7.35
CA GLY A 44 -9.57 -4.63 -6.31
C GLY A 44 -10.26 -5.95 -5.97
N LYS A 45 -9.55 -7.08 -6.14
CA LYS A 45 -10.02 -8.42 -5.84
C LYS A 45 -9.74 -8.71 -4.37
N THR A 46 -10.80 -9.10 -3.68
CA THR A 46 -10.71 -9.77 -2.40
C THR A 46 -10.28 -11.20 -2.64
N TYR A 47 -9.38 -11.71 -1.79
CA TYR A 47 -9.04 -13.13 -1.80
C TYR A 47 -9.15 -13.68 -0.37
N PRO A 48 -9.63 -14.92 -0.22
CA PRO A 48 -9.75 -15.56 1.08
C PRO A 48 -8.40 -16.11 1.54
N VAL A 49 -8.05 -15.84 2.79
CA VAL A 49 -6.92 -16.42 3.52
C VAL A 49 -7.51 -17.30 4.61
N LYS A 50 -7.20 -18.60 4.59
CA LYS A 50 -7.71 -19.57 5.58
C LYS A 50 -6.62 -19.89 6.56
N GLY A 51 -6.92 -19.86 7.86
CA GLY A 51 -5.95 -20.22 8.89
C GLY A 51 -6.57 -20.20 10.28
N LYS A 52 -5.75 -20.54 11.27
CA LYS A 52 -6.14 -20.39 12.68
C LYS A 52 -5.89 -18.96 13.14
N ILE A 53 -6.83 -18.42 13.90
CA ILE A 53 -6.65 -17.12 14.56
C ILE A 53 -5.56 -17.25 15.63
N GLN A 54 -4.60 -16.33 15.59
CA GLN A 54 -3.56 -16.20 16.60
C GLN A 54 -3.56 -14.78 17.13
N LEU A 55 -3.54 -14.64 18.45
CA LEU A 55 -3.41 -13.38 19.16
C LEU A 55 -2.09 -13.43 19.92
N PHE A 56 -1.20 -12.48 19.67
CA PHE A 56 0.07 -12.42 20.37
C PHE A 56 0.54 -10.99 20.59
N THR A 57 1.43 -10.84 21.57
CA THR A 57 2.09 -9.56 21.84
C THR A 57 3.56 -9.70 21.52
N MET A 58 4.11 -8.74 20.80
CA MET A 58 5.53 -8.69 20.44
C MET A 58 6.12 -7.37 20.89
N ARG A 59 7.30 -7.42 21.51
CA ARG A 59 8.04 -6.21 21.92
C ARG A 59 8.87 -5.70 20.75
N HIS A 60 8.68 -4.44 20.38
CA HIS A 60 9.50 -3.77 19.37
C HIS A 60 10.05 -2.47 19.94
N GLU A 61 11.37 -2.26 19.86
CA GLU A 61 12.08 -1.02 20.20
C GLU A 61 11.68 -0.32 21.52
N LYS A 62 11.18 -1.09 22.50
CA LYS A 62 10.69 -0.73 23.86
C LYS A 62 9.17 -0.73 24.05
N LEU A 63 8.36 -0.74 23.00
CA LEU A 63 6.88 -0.78 23.09
C LEU A 63 6.34 -2.20 22.87
N LEU A 64 5.27 -2.55 23.58
CA LEU A 64 4.52 -3.80 23.40
C LEU A 64 3.45 -3.58 22.34
N HIS A 65 3.64 -4.22 21.19
CA HIS A 65 2.68 -4.22 20.09
C HIS A 65 1.85 -5.49 20.14
N ARG A 66 0.53 -5.36 20.01
CA ARG A 66 -0.38 -6.50 19.95
C ARG A 66 -0.74 -6.79 18.51
N TYR A 67 -0.85 -8.07 18.17
CA TYR A 67 -1.13 -8.52 16.83
C TYR A 67 -2.26 -9.55 16.81
N PHE A 68 -3.06 -9.46 15.76
CA PHE A 68 -4.01 -10.46 15.30
C PHE A 68 -3.47 -11.06 14.01
N CYS A 69 -3.43 -12.38 13.93
CA CYS A 69 -2.88 -13.09 12.79
C CYS A 69 -3.81 -14.22 12.34
N ILE A 70 -3.96 -14.36 11.03
CA ILE A 70 -4.55 -15.53 10.39
C ILE A 70 -3.55 -15.97 9.34
N ASP A 71 -3.02 -17.18 9.48
CA ASP A 71 -1.93 -17.68 8.65
C ASP A 71 -0.69 -16.75 8.70
N ASP A 72 -0.11 -16.36 7.57
CA ASP A 72 1.05 -15.45 7.52
C ASP A 72 0.68 -13.95 7.61
N HIS A 73 -0.60 -13.62 7.69
CA HIS A 73 -1.08 -12.23 7.65
C HIS A 73 -1.25 -11.66 9.05
N ARG A 74 -0.37 -10.72 9.41
CA ARG A 74 -0.33 -10.05 10.72
C ARG A 74 -0.94 -8.65 10.65
N PHE A 75 -1.82 -8.34 11.59
CA PHE A 75 -2.44 -7.03 11.76
C PHE A 75 -2.18 -6.51 13.16
N GLN A 76 -1.64 -5.30 13.24
CA GLN A 76 -1.42 -4.65 14.52
C GLN A 76 -2.74 -4.16 15.09
N ILE A 77 -2.97 -4.44 16.36
CA ILE A 77 -4.09 -3.89 17.13
C ILE A 77 -3.55 -2.70 17.91
N GLU A 78 -3.99 -1.50 17.53
CA GLU A 78 -3.55 -0.26 18.18
C GLU A 78 -4.13 -0.09 19.58
N ARG A 79 -5.41 -0.44 19.77
CA ARG A 79 -6.12 -0.25 21.04
C ARG A 79 -6.09 -1.51 21.89
N TYR A 80 -5.62 -1.37 23.12
CA TYR A 80 -5.56 -2.48 24.08
C TYR A 80 -6.93 -3.10 24.38
N SER A 81 -7.99 -2.28 24.51
CA SER A 81 -9.35 -2.78 24.75
C SER A 81 -9.85 -3.74 23.67
N HIS A 82 -9.48 -3.52 22.40
CA HIS A 82 -9.85 -4.43 21.32
C HIS A 82 -9.10 -5.76 21.42
N PHE A 83 -7.85 -5.73 21.86
CA PHE A 83 -7.07 -6.93 22.08
C PHE A 83 -7.65 -7.76 23.24
N GLU A 84 -7.99 -7.13 24.36
CA GLU A 84 -8.63 -7.82 25.49
C GLU A 84 -9.97 -8.44 25.09
N LEU A 85 -10.82 -7.73 24.35
CA LEU A 85 -12.09 -8.26 23.86
C LEU A 85 -11.90 -9.52 23.00
N LEU A 86 -10.92 -9.49 22.08
CA LEU A 86 -10.60 -10.65 21.23
C LEU A 86 -10.08 -11.83 22.05
N GLN A 87 -9.29 -11.56 23.08
CA GLN A 87 -8.76 -12.58 23.99
C GLN A 87 -9.87 -13.19 24.86
N GLN A 88 -10.76 -12.36 25.40
CA GLN A 88 -11.92 -12.80 26.21
C GLN A 88 -12.93 -13.60 25.39
N SER A 89 -13.06 -13.29 24.10
CA SER A 89 -13.96 -14.00 23.18
C SER A 89 -13.51 -15.43 22.86
N GLY A 90 -12.31 -15.86 23.31
CA GLY A 90 -11.82 -17.23 23.11
C GLY A 90 -11.58 -17.60 21.64
N LEU A 91 -11.40 -16.60 20.77
CA LEU A 91 -11.26 -16.79 19.32
C LEU A 91 -9.90 -17.39 18.92
N ALA A 92 -8.90 -17.33 19.81
CA ALA A 92 -7.58 -17.88 19.55
C ALA A 92 -7.64 -19.40 19.29
N GLY A 93 -7.06 -19.83 18.18
CA GLY A 93 -7.03 -21.23 17.75
C GLY A 93 -8.19 -21.66 16.86
N GLN A 94 -9.25 -20.85 16.72
CA GLN A 94 -10.37 -21.14 15.83
C GLN A 94 -9.98 -20.98 14.36
N GLU A 95 -10.54 -21.82 13.49
CA GLU A 95 -10.39 -21.64 12.05
C GLU A 95 -11.22 -20.44 11.57
N ALA A 96 -10.58 -19.57 10.79
CA ALA A 96 -11.23 -18.42 10.20
C ALA A 96 -10.81 -18.25 8.73
N ILE A 97 -11.71 -17.62 7.98
CA ILE A 97 -11.47 -17.17 6.61
C ILE A 97 -11.44 -15.65 6.64
N MET A 98 -10.29 -15.08 6.29
CA MET A 98 -10.09 -13.64 6.21
C MET A 98 -10.10 -13.19 4.76
N TYR A 99 -10.92 -12.19 4.44
CA TYR A 99 -10.95 -11.59 3.11
C TYR A 99 -10.05 -10.38 3.10
N VAL A 100 -9.03 -10.44 2.25
CA VAL A 100 -7.99 -9.44 2.15
C VAL A 100 -8.05 -8.77 0.79
N SER A 101 -7.94 -7.44 0.77
CA SER A 101 -7.87 -6.67 -0.47
C SER A 101 -6.46 -6.64 -1.05
N THR A 102 -6.33 -6.80 -2.37
CA THR A 102 -5.09 -6.52 -3.08
C THR A 102 -5.02 -5.06 -3.53
N PRO A 103 -3.81 -4.48 -3.69
CA PRO A 103 -2.49 -5.02 -3.34
C PRO A 103 -2.09 -4.75 -1.88
N ARG A 104 -2.85 -3.93 -1.14
CA ARG A 104 -2.46 -3.40 0.18
C ARG A 104 -2.57 -4.41 1.33
N LYS A 105 -3.09 -5.60 1.06
CA LYS A 105 -3.38 -6.63 2.06
C LYS A 105 -4.24 -6.14 3.24
N ALA A 106 -5.14 -5.17 3.00
CA ALA A 106 -6.00 -4.67 4.06
C ALA A 106 -7.16 -5.65 4.30
N VAL A 107 -7.43 -5.96 5.57
CA VAL A 107 -8.56 -6.79 6.00
C VAL A 107 -9.86 -6.09 5.62
N GLN A 108 -10.78 -6.82 5.00
CA GLN A 108 -12.15 -6.37 4.80
C GLN A 108 -13.11 -7.05 5.76
N SER A 109 -13.01 -8.37 5.90
CA SER A 109 -13.85 -9.15 6.80
C SER A 109 -13.13 -10.41 7.27
N VAL A 110 -13.60 -10.95 8.40
CA VAL A 110 -13.18 -12.23 8.95
C VAL A 110 -14.43 -13.04 9.23
N GLU A 111 -14.53 -14.21 8.62
CA GLU A 111 -15.58 -15.19 8.86
C GLU A 111 -15.02 -16.30 9.75
N LEU A 112 -15.68 -16.55 10.88
CA LEU A 112 -15.38 -17.69 11.73
C LEU A 112 -16.01 -18.93 11.08
N LYS A 113 -15.26 -20.02 10.96
CA LYS A 113 -15.87 -21.30 10.65
C LYS A 113 -16.52 -21.85 11.92
N THR A 114 -17.85 -21.95 11.90
CA THR A 114 -18.65 -22.69 12.89
C THR A 114 -18.45 -24.18 12.76
#